data_AF-A0A6A6KSD8-F1
#
_entry.id   AF-A0A6A6KSD8-F1
#
_cell.length_a   1.000
_cell.length_b   1.000
_cell.length_c   1.000
_cell.angle_alpha   90.00
_cell.angle_beta   90.00
_cell.angle_gamma   90.00
#
_symmetry.space_group_name_H-M   'P 1'
#
loop_
_entity.id
_entity.type
_entity.pdbx_description
1 polymer ?
#
loop_
_entity_poly.entity_id
_entity_poly.type
_entity_poly.pdbx_seq_one_letter_code
_entity_poly.pdbx_strand_id
1 'polypeptide(L)'
;MERLKIHQYISFYQKEESRNETLLKFAKLDYNRIQLLYRQELAILSRWSRDLNVTHKYPYARDRIVETYEWALGSICEPQFGASQLTIAKYVQVETVLDNIYDAYGTLDELYRFIAAFERCNVDGIDDQLPGYMKNRYKGFLKLFEETENDGNEGSSFKTSYAKEMVRFAG
;
A
#
# COMPACT_ATOMS: atom_id res chain seq x y z
N MET A 1 13.49 -9.22 -2.38
CA MET A 1 14.08 -7.88 -2.61
C MET A 1 15.17 -7.96 -3.69
N GLU A 2 14.79 -7.90 -4.95
CA GLU A 2 15.69 -8.02 -6.11
C GLU A 2 16.66 -6.84 -6.27
N ARG A 3 16.18 -5.63 -5.95
CA ARG A 3 16.95 -4.38 -6.03
C ARG A 3 18.15 -4.36 -5.08
N LEU A 4 18.02 -4.92 -3.89
CA LEU A 4 19.13 -5.08 -2.95
C LEU A 4 20.22 -6.00 -3.51
N LYS A 5 19.82 -7.12 -4.13
CA LYS A 5 20.75 -8.05 -4.78
C LYS A 5 21.49 -7.37 -5.93
N ILE A 6 20.79 -6.57 -6.75
CA ILE A 6 21.40 -5.80 -7.85
C ILE A 6 22.43 -4.80 -7.29
N HIS A 7 22.10 -4.06 -6.23
CA HIS A 7 23.04 -3.11 -5.61
C HIS A 7 24.30 -3.79 -5.08
N GLN A 8 24.13 -4.93 -4.40
CA GLN A 8 25.24 -5.75 -3.92
C GLN A 8 26.08 -6.28 -5.09
N TYR A 9 25.44 -6.74 -6.16
CA TYR A 9 26.14 -7.26 -7.33
C TYR A 9 26.90 -6.18 -8.09
N ILE A 10 26.35 -4.97 -8.26
CA ILE A 10 27.08 -3.83 -8.85
C ILE A 10 28.36 -3.53 -8.04
N SER A 11 28.25 -3.56 -6.72
CA SER A 11 29.39 -3.30 -5.82
C SER A 11 30.45 -4.40 -5.88
N PHE A 12 30.01 -5.65 -6.04
CA PHE A 12 30.87 -6.81 -6.25
C PHE A 12 31.56 -6.76 -7.62
N TYR A 13 30.79 -6.62 -8.71
CA TYR A 13 31.26 -6.59 -10.09
C TYR A 13 32.22 -5.43 -10.34
N GLN A 14 32.04 -4.30 -9.65
CA GLN A 14 33.00 -3.20 -9.68
C GLN A 14 34.40 -3.61 -9.22
N LYS A 15 34.58 -4.67 -8.42
CA LYS A 15 35.91 -5.10 -7.96
C LYS A 15 36.56 -6.14 -8.87
N GLU A 16 35.86 -6.67 -9.87
CA GLU A 16 36.42 -7.65 -10.77
C GLU A 16 37.38 -7.02 -11.78
N GLU A 17 38.53 -7.67 -12.01
CA GLU A 17 39.53 -7.23 -12.99
C GLU A 17 39.03 -7.37 -14.44
N SER A 18 38.23 -8.41 -14.72
CA SER A 18 37.65 -8.70 -16.04
C SER A 18 36.36 -7.94 -16.33
N ARG A 19 36.01 -6.95 -15.49
CA ARG A 19 34.73 -6.23 -15.59
C ARG A 19 34.61 -5.47 -16.91
N ASN A 20 33.41 -5.48 -17.47
CA ASN A 20 33.06 -4.65 -18.61
C ASN A 20 32.62 -3.26 -18.10
N GLU A 21 33.43 -2.24 -18.39
CA GLU A 21 33.17 -0.85 -17.93
C GLU A 21 31.86 -0.27 -18.49
N THR A 22 31.50 -0.62 -19.72
CA THR A 22 30.23 -0.19 -20.32
C THR A 22 29.04 -0.78 -19.58
N LEU A 23 29.09 -2.07 -19.27
CA LEU A 23 28.05 -2.75 -18.49
C LEU A 23 27.94 -2.18 -17.07
N LEU A 24 29.07 -1.97 -16.39
CA LEU A 24 29.09 -1.40 -15.04
C LEU A 24 28.49 0.01 -15.01
N LYS A 25 28.86 0.86 -15.98
CA LYS A 25 28.30 2.21 -16.11
C LYS A 25 26.80 2.17 -16.37
N PHE A 26 26.36 1.29 -17.28
CA PHE A 26 24.95 1.11 -17.58
C PHE A 26 24.16 0.68 -16.34
N ALA A 27 24.62 -0.34 -15.61
CA ALA A 27 23.96 -0.84 -14.41
C ALA A 27 23.84 0.23 -13.32
N LYS A 28 24.86 1.06 -13.12
CA LYS A 28 24.82 2.18 -12.15
C LYS A 28 23.80 3.25 -12.54
N LEU A 29 23.76 3.61 -13.83
CA LEU A 29 22.82 4.62 -14.34
C LEU A 29 21.37 4.12 -14.23
N ASP A 30 21.12 2.88 -14.64
CA ASP A 30 19.79 2.26 -14.53
C ASP A 30 19.36 2.14 -13.06
N TYR A 31 20.26 1.71 -12.18
CA TYR A 31 19.98 1.63 -10.75
C TYR A 31 19.54 2.98 -10.17
N ASN A 32 20.29 4.05 -10.47
CA ASN A 32 19.98 5.40 -10.01
C ASN A 32 18.68 5.95 -10.60
N ARG A 33 18.41 5.67 -11.89
CA ARG A 33 17.16 6.08 -12.56
C ARG A 33 15.96 5.46 -11.86
N ILE A 34 15.98 4.15 -11.62
CA ILE A 34 14.87 3.46 -10.95
C ILE A 34 14.74 3.90 -9.49
N GLN A 35 15.86 4.11 -8.77
CA GLN A 35 15.83 4.63 -7.41
C GLN A 35 15.18 6.03 -7.32
N LEU A 36 15.36 6.87 -8.34
CA LEU A 36 14.70 8.18 -8.42
C LEU A 36 13.18 8.04 -8.57
N LEU A 37 12.71 7.11 -9.42
CA LEU A 37 11.29 6.82 -9.59
C LEU A 37 10.65 6.38 -8.26
N TYR A 38 11.30 5.44 -7.56
CA TYR A 38 10.79 4.97 -6.27
C TYR A 38 10.70 6.09 -5.22
N ARG A 39 11.65 7.03 -5.21
CA ARG A 39 11.59 8.20 -4.32
C ARG A 39 10.44 9.14 -4.68
N GLN A 40 10.13 9.31 -5.96
CA GLN A 40 8.99 10.12 -6.39
C GLN A 40 7.68 9.47 -5.98
N GLU A 41 7.54 8.17 -6.15
CA GLU A 41 6.38 7.39 -5.73
C GLU A 41 6.20 7.41 -4.21
N LEU A 42 7.26 7.18 -3.44
CA LEU A 42 7.23 7.32 -1.97
C LEU A 42 6.81 8.74 -1.55
N ALA A 43 7.24 9.78 -2.26
CA ALA A 43 6.83 11.14 -1.95
C ALA A 43 5.33 11.36 -2.24
N ILE A 44 4.78 10.74 -3.29
CA ILE A 44 3.34 10.74 -3.58
C ILE A 44 2.59 10.03 -2.45
N LEU A 45 3.04 8.83 -2.08
CA LEU A 45 2.41 8.01 -1.04
C LEU A 45 2.45 8.68 0.33
N SER A 46 3.58 9.32 0.66
CA SER A 46 3.75 10.09 1.90
C SER A 46 2.80 11.30 1.96
N ARG A 47 2.60 12.02 0.85
CA ARG A 47 1.63 13.12 0.77
C ARG A 47 0.21 12.59 0.98
N TRP A 48 -0.17 11.54 0.26
CA TRP A 48 -1.47 10.91 0.40
C TRP A 48 -1.76 10.45 1.84
N SER A 49 -0.79 9.80 2.50
CA SER A 49 -0.92 9.36 3.90
C SER A 49 -1.11 10.52 4.87
N ARG A 50 -0.38 11.61 4.66
CA ARG A 50 -0.53 12.84 5.44
C ARG A 50 -1.90 13.50 5.22
N ASP A 51 -2.42 13.49 4.00
CA ASP A 51 -3.74 14.05 3.69
C ASP A 51 -4.88 13.23 4.33
N LEU A 52 -4.70 11.91 4.47
CA LEU A 52 -5.59 11.06 5.28
C LEU A 52 -5.50 11.37 6.78
N ASN A 53 -4.40 12.02 7.20
CA ASN A 53 -4.08 12.43 8.56
C ASN A 53 -4.10 11.25 9.56
N VAL A 54 -3.60 10.09 9.13
CA VAL A 54 -3.70 8.82 9.88
C VAL A 54 -2.96 8.90 11.22
N THR A 55 -1.77 9.49 11.27
CA THR A 55 -0.96 9.53 12.50
C THR A 55 -1.52 10.50 13.55
N HIS A 56 -2.10 11.63 13.16
CA HIS A 56 -2.73 12.57 14.11
C HIS A 56 -4.12 12.10 14.56
N LYS A 57 -4.91 11.51 13.67
CA LYS A 57 -6.25 11.01 14.02
C LYS A 57 -6.18 9.73 14.86
N TYR A 58 -5.08 9.00 14.82
CA TYR A 58 -4.97 7.69 15.43
C TYR A 58 -3.57 7.45 15.99
N PRO A 59 -3.35 7.77 17.28
CA PRO A 59 -2.05 7.65 17.95
C PRO A 59 -1.48 6.23 17.95
N TYR A 60 -2.34 5.23 17.76
CA TYR A 60 -1.99 3.81 17.73
C TYR A 60 -1.55 3.30 16.36
N ALA A 61 -1.80 4.05 15.28
CA ALA A 61 -1.44 3.63 13.94
C ALA A 61 0.04 3.88 13.69
N ARG A 62 0.79 2.81 13.40
CA ARG A 62 2.19 2.92 13.00
C ARG A 62 2.29 3.51 11.60
N ASP A 63 3.16 4.48 11.41
CA ASP A 63 3.53 4.93 10.07
C ASP A 63 4.37 3.82 9.43
N ARG A 64 3.77 3.13 8.45
CA ARG A 64 4.39 1.99 7.73
C ARG A 64 4.52 2.28 6.24
N ILE A 65 4.56 3.55 5.85
CA ILE A 65 4.54 3.94 4.42
C ILE A 65 5.72 3.37 3.65
N VAL A 66 6.89 3.25 4.28
CA VAL A 66 8.07 2.66 3.65
C VAL A 66 7.90 1.14 3.51
N GLU A 67 7.43 0.46 4.56
CA GLU A 67 7.23 -0.99 4.54
C GLU A 67 6.14 -1.42 3.57
N THR A 68 5.01 -0.69 3.53
CA THR A 68 3.91 -0.99 2.62
C THR A 68 4.29 -0.78 1.16
N TYR A 69 5.12 0.23 0.88
CA TYR A 69 5.69 0.43 -0.44
C TYR A 69 6.73 -0.65 -0.79
N GLU A 70 7.59 -1.04 0.15
CA GLU A 70 8.52 -2.18 -0.05
C GLU A 70 7.77 -3.50 -0.32
N TRP A 71 6.65 -3.76 0.36
CA TRP A 71 5.81 -4.93 0.08
C TRP A 71 5.15 -4.82 -1.30
N ALA A 72 4.70 -3.64 -1.72
CA ALA A 72 4.19 -3.42 -3.07
C ALA A 72 5.26 -3.69 -4.15
N LEU A 73 6.49 -3.20 -3.94
CA LEU A 73 7.64 -3.48 -4.81
C LEU A 73 8.02 -4.97 -4.83
N GLY A 74 7.79 -5.68 -3.72
CA GLY A 74 7.97 -7.14 -3.64
C GLY A 74 6.98 -7.91 -4.51
N SER A 75 5.76 -7.39 -4.69
CA SER A 75 4.70 -7.99 -5.52
C SER A 75 4.88 -7.68 -7.00
N ILE A 76 5.19 -6.42 -7.34
CA ILE A 76 5.43 -5.97 -8.72
C ILE A 76 6.63 -5.05 -8.69
N CYS A 77 7.74 -5.46 -9.31
CA CYS A 77 9.02 -4.74 -9.19
C CYS A 77 9.29 -3.80 -10.38
N GLU A 78 8.61 -4.03 -11.49
CA GLU A 78 8.91 -3.40 -12.76
C GLU A 78 8.43 -1.94 -12.81
N PRO A 79 9.30 -0.98 -13.18
CA PRO A 79 8.97 0.45 -13.12
C PRO A 79 7.79 0.89 -13.98
N GLN A 80 7.43 0.14 -15.03
CA GLN A 80 6.27 0.46 -15.87
C GLN A 80 4.93 0.33 -15.11
N PHE A 81 4.92 -0.33 -13.95
CA PHE A 81 3.72 -0.54 -13.14
C PHE A 81 3.65 0.40 -11.92
N GLY A 82 4.34 1.55 -11.95
CA GLY A 82 4.37 2.51 -10.83
C GLY A 82 2.98 2.91 -10.29
N ALA A 83 1.99 3.09 -11.16
CA ALA A 83 0.61 3.34 -10.74
C ALA A 83 0.02 2.17 -9.93
N SER A 84 0.24 0.93 -10.38
CA SER A 84 -0.19 -0.27 -9.66
C SER A 84 0.55 -0.42 -8.33
N GLN A 85 1.86 -0.14 -8.29
CA GLN A 85 2.67 -0.16 -7.06
C GLN A 85 2.13 0.83 -6.03
N LEU A 86 1.79 2.05 -6.45
CA LEU A 86 1.16 3.05 -5.58
C LEU A 86 -0.21 2.58 -5.07
N THR A 87 -1.05 2.02 -5.94
CA THR A 87 -2.37 1.50 -5.55
C THR A 87 -2.25 0.37 -4.54
N ILE A 88 -1.37 -0.61 -4.78
CA ILE A 88 -1.11 -1.72 -3.85
C ILE A 88 -0.62 -1.19 -2.51
N ALA A 89 0.35 -0.27 -2.51
CA ALA A 89 0.88 0.29 -1.27
C ALA A 89 -0.20 1.02 -0.45
N LYS A 90 -1.12 1.74 -1.10
CA LYS A 90 -2.27 2.37 -0.44
C LYS A 90 -3.20 1.34 0.22
N TYR A 91 -3.54 0.25 -0.48
CA TYR A 91 -4.38 -0.82 0.06
C TYR A 91 -3.73 -1.48 1.28
N VAL A 92 -2.46 -1.88 1.13
CA VAL A 92 -1.67 -2.48 2.21
C VAL A 92 -1.57 -1.54 3.42
N GLN A 93 -1.44 -0.23 3.20
CA GLN A 93 -1.42 0.76 4.28
C GLN A 93 -2.75 0.85 5.03
N VAL A 94 -3.88 0.69 4.34
CA VAL A 94 -5.19 0.65 5.03
C VAL A 94 -5.39 -0.69 5.73
N GLU A 95 -5.02 -1.79 5.11
CA GLU A 95 -5.10 -3.14 5.70
C GLU A 95 -4.27 -3.25 6.98
N THR A 96 -3.01 -2.83 6.97
CA THR A 96 -2.15 -2.83 8.18
C THR A 96 -2.73 -2.00 9.33
N VAL A 97 -3.50 -0.98 9.02
CA VAL A 97 -4.18 -0.16 10.01
C VAL A 97 -5.43 -0.85 10.55
N LEU A 98 -6.17 -1.57 9.70
CA LEU A 98 -7.31 -2.39 10.10
C LEU A 98 -6.85 -3.57 10.98
N ASP A 99 -5.78 -4.24 10.60
CA ASP A 99 -5.14 -5.33 11.34
C ASP A 99 -4.83 -4.92 12.80
N ASN A 100 -4.25 -3.73 13.02
CA ASN A 100 -4.03 -3.22 14.38
C ASN A 100 -5.32 -3.11 15.22
N ILE A 101 -6.48 -2.86 14.59
CA ILE A 101 -7.77 -2.78 15.30
C ILE A 101 -8.17 -4.17 15.80
N TYR A 102 -8.05 -5.19 14.94
CA TYR A 102 -8.35 -6.58 15.29
C TYR A 102 -7.39 -7.13 16.36
N ASP A 103 -6.11 -6.78 16.28
CA ASP A 103 -5.07 -7.34 17.16
C ASP A 103 -5.02 -6.72 18.57
N ALA A 104 -5.37 -5.43 18.72
CA ALA A 104 -5.04 -4.70 19.94
C ALA A 104 -6.15 -3.79 20.51
N TYR A 105 -7.18 -3.43 19.73
CA TYR A 105 -8.10 -2.35 20.14
C TYR A 105 -9.59 -2.71 20.09
N GLY A 106 -9.99 -3.73 19.33
CA GLY A 106 -11.38 -4.14 19.21
C GLY A 106 -11.78 -5.14 20.31
N THR A 107 -12.94 -4.90 20.93
CA THR A 107 -13.63 -5.94 21.69
C THR A 107 -14.36 -6.90 20.74
N LEU A 108 -14.62 -8.14 21.17
CA LEU A 108 -15.29 -9.14 20.32
C LEU A 108 -16.60 -8.62 19.70
N ASP A 109 -17.46 -7.97 20.50
CA ASP A 109 -18.74 -7.44 20.03
C ASP A 109 -18.58 -6.31 19.01
N GLU A 110 -17.56 -5.45 19.17
CA GLU A 110 -17.24 -4.41 18.20
C GLU A 110 -16.71 -5.00 16.91
N LEU A 111 -15.85 -6.03 16.99
CA LEU A 111 -15.28 -6.71 15.83
C LEU A 111 -16.36 -7.42 15.01
N TYR A 112 -17.34 -8.09 15.63
CA TYR A 112 -18.47 -8.70 14.91
C TYR A 112 -19.27 -7.67 14.10
N ARG A 113 -19.54 -6.49 14.69
CA ARG A 113 -20.23 -5.40 13.99
C ARG A 113 -19.37 -4.81 12.88
N PHE A 114 -18.07 -4.76 13.10
CA PHE A 114 -17.11 -4.25 12.12
C PHE A 114 -17.02 -5.19 10.90
N ILE A 115 -16.94 -6.51 11.12
CA ILE A 115 -16.99 -7.54 10.08
C ILE A 115 -18.28 -7.42 9.27
N ALA A 116 -19.45 -7.31 9.93
CA ALA A 116 -20.73 -7.15 9.25
C ALA A 116 -20.79 -5.88 8.36
N ALA A 117 -20.08 -4.82 8.73
CA ALA A 117 -19.93 -3.64 7.88
C ALA A 117 -19.07 -3.94 6.64
N PHE A 118 -17.97 -4.69 6.78
CA PHE A 118 -17.13 -5.11 5.64
C PHE A 118 -17.84 -6.06 4.68
N GLU A 119 -18.68 -6.97 5.18
CA GLU A 119 -19.53 -7.83 4.34
C GLU A 119 -20.42 -7.01 3.41
N ARG A 120 -21.03 -5.94 3.94
CA ARG A 120 -21.91 -5.05 3.16
C ARG A 120 -21.13 -4.15 2.20
N CYS A 121 -19.94 -3.69 2.62
CA CYS A 121 -19.03 -2.86 1.82
C CYS A 121 -19.69 -1.58 1.26
N ASN A 122 -20.51 -0.91 2.09
CA ASN A 122 -21.14 0.37 1.78
C ASN A 122 -21.34 1.23 3.05
N VAL A 123 -21.53 2.54 2.88
CA VAL A 123 -21.69 3.48 4.01
C VAL A 123 -22.91 3.15 4.88
N ASP A 124 -23.96 2.63 4.26
CA ASP A 124 -25.21 2.24 4.95
C ASP A 124 -25.03 1.01 5.87
N GLY A 125 -23.93 0.27 5.70
CA GLY A 125 -23.56 -0.87 6.54
C GLY A 125 -22.88 -0.50 7.86
N ILE A 126 -22.65 0.79 8.12
CA ILE A 126 -22.01 1.24 9.36
C ILE A 126 -23.02 1.21 10.51
N ASP A 127 -22.84 0.26 11.43
CA ASP A 127 -23.65 0.17 12.65
C ASP A 127 -23.42 1.40 13.56
N ASP A 128 -24.50 2.02 14.03
CA ASP A 128 -24.45 3.18 14.92
C ASP A 128 -23.79 2.89 16.28
N GLN A 129 -23.76 1.63 16.70
CA GLN A 129 -23.10 1.18 17.93
C GLN A 129 -21.58 1.05 17.76
N LEU A 130 -21.03 1.12 16.55
CA LEU A 130 -19.58 1.09 16.37
C LEU A 130 -18.91 2.34 16.95
N PRO A 131 -17.75 2.19 17.60
CA PRO A 131 -16.96 3.32 18.04
C PRO A 131 -16.62 4.27 16.89
N GLY A 132 -16.59 5.57 17.18
CA GLY A 132 -16.31 6.60 16.17
C GLY A 132 -15.00 6.38 15.41
N TYR A 133 -13.97 5.83 16.07
CA TYR A 133 -12.69 5.51 15.42
C TYR A 133 -12.86 4.42 14.36
N MET A 134 -13.59 3.32 14.63
CA MET A 134 -13.85 2.25 13.67
C MET A 134 -14.68 2.76 12.49
N LYS A 135 -15.72 3.56 12.75
CA LYS A 135 -16.53 4.19 11.70
C LYS A 135 -15.69 5.05 10.76
N ASN A 136 -14.83 5.90 11.32
CA ASN A 136 -13.96 6.77 10.54
C ASN A 136 -12.94 5.98 9.72
N ARG A 137 -12.48 4.83 10.23
CA ARG A 137 -11.58 3.92 9.52
C ARG A 137 -12.25 3.25 8.33
N TYR A 138 -13.44 2.70 8.54
CA TYR A 138 -14.23 2.10 7.48
C TYR A 138 -14.57 3.11 6.37
N LYS A 139 -14.94 4.34 6.73
CA LYS A 139 -15.14 5.42 5.74
C LYS A 139 -13.87 5.74 4.93
N GLY A 140 -12.70 5.73 5.58
CA GLY A 140 -11.42 5.90 4.89
C GLY A 140 -11.13 4.77 3.89
N PHE A 141 -11.49 3.53 4.25
CA PHE A 141 -11.37 2.38 3.37
C PHE A 141 -12.32 2.46 2.16
N LEU A 142 -13.59 2.82 2.38
CA LEU A 142 -14.55 3.04 1.28
C LEU A 142 -14.09 4.15 0.33
N LYS A 143 -13.54 5.24 0.88
CA LYS A 143 -12.98 6.32 0.06
C LYS A 143 -11.82 5.82 -0.81
N LEU A 144 -10.99 4.90 -0.32
CA LEU A 144 -9.93 4.31 -1.14
C LEU A 144 -10.50 3.52 -2.33
N PHE A 145 -11.58 2.76 -2.14
CA PHE A 145 -12.27 2.11 -3.26
C PHE A 145 -12.80 3.11 -4.28
N GLU A 146 -13.39 4.20 -3.83
CA GLU A 146 -13.85 5.28 -4.73
C GLU A 146 -12.69 5.93 -5.48
N GLU A 147 -11.55 6.17 -4.80
CA GLU A 147 -10.33 6.71 -5.43
C GLU A 147 -9.81 5.77 -6.54
N THR A 148 -9.84 4.46 -6.31
CA THR A 148 -9.35 3.49 -7.30
C THR A 148 -10.33 3.20 -8.41
N GLU A 149 -11.63 3.29 -8.15
CA GLU A 149 -12.67 3.16 -9.19
C GLU A 149 -12.63 4.34 -10.17
N ASN A 150 -12.34 5.54 -9.66
CA ASN A 150 -12.27 6.78 -10.43
C ASN A 150 -10.86 7.11 -10.96
N ASP A 151 -9.89 6.19 -10.88
CA ASP A 151 -8.50 6.45 -11.29
C ASP A 151 -8.29 6.60 -12.81
N GLY A 152 -9.36 6.38 -13.60
CA GLY A 152 -9.38 6.54 -15.05
C GLY A 152 -8.72 5.40 -15.83
N ASN A 153 -8.25 4.33 -15.17
CA ASN A 153 -7.65 3.19 -15.84
C ASN A 153 -8.72 2.23 -16.38
N GLU A 154 -8.46 1.64 -17.55
CA GLU A 154 -9.29 0.56 -18.06
C GLU A 154 -9.39 -0.60 -17.04
N GLY A 155 -10.63 -1.01 -16.77
CA GLY A 155 -10.94 -2.07 -15.81
C GLY A 155 -10.83 -1.65 -14.32
N SER A 156 -10.73 -0.37 -13.99
CA SER A 156 -10.69 0.14 -12.61
C SER A 156 -11.88 -0.34 -11.76
N SER A 157 -13.10 -0.33 -12.32
CA SER A 157 -14.31 -0.81 -11.65
C SER A 157 -14.28 -2.32 -11.40
N PHE A 158 -13.77 -3.13 -12.35
CA PHE A 158 -13.60 -4.58 -12.16
C PHE A 158 -12.57 -4.89 -11.07
N LYS A 159 -11.40 -4.22 -11.09
CA LYS A 159 -10.36 -4.37 -10.07
C LYS A 159 -10.87 -3.99 -8.67
N THR A 160 -11.63 -2.91 -8.59
CA THR A 160 -12.26 -2.45 -7.34
C THR A 160 -13.32 -3.43 -6.86
N SER A 161 -14.18 -3.95 -7.76
CA SER A 161 -15.18 -4.97 -7.42
C SER A 161 -14.52 -6.25 -6.89
N TYR A 162 -13.44 -6.70 -7.52
CA TYR A 162 -12.68 -7.86 -7.05
C TYR A 162 -12.04 -7.61 -5.68
N ALA A 163 -11.44 -6.44 -5.47
CA ALA A 163 -10.88 -6.07 -4.16
C ALA A 163 -11.96 -6.01 -3.06
N LYS A 164 -13.17 -5.50 -3.38
CA LYS A 164 -14.33 -5.54 -2.48
C LYS A 164 -14.74 -6.96 -2.12
N GLU A 165 -14.75 -7.88 -3.09
CA GLU A 165 -15.04 -9.30 -2.82
C GLU A 165 -13.97 -9.97 -1.96
N MET A 166 -12.68 -9.75 -2.23
CA MET A 166 -11.59 -10.32 -1.43
C MET A 166 -11.68 -9.92 0.04
N VAL A 167 -12.07 -8.68 0.32
CA VAL A 167 -12.26 -8.19 1.69
C VAL A 167 -13.47 -8.82 2.37
N ARG A 168 -14.52 -9.19 1.62
CA ARG A 168 -15.66 -9.95 2.16
C ARG A 168 -15.26 -11.37 2.56
N PHE A 169 -14.32 -11.99 1.86
CA PHE A 169 -13.86 -13.36 2.15
C PHE A 169 -12.76 -13.45 3.21
N ALA A 170 -12.15 -12.33 3.58
CA ALA A 170 -11.09 -12.27 4.59
C ALA A 170 -11.60 -12.03 6.03
N GLY A 171 -12.93 -11.86 6.21
CA GLY A 171 -13.60 -11.68 7.50
C GLY A 171 -13.97 -12.97 8.21
#